data_AF-G8S7Y0-F1
#
_entry.id   AF-G8S7Y0-F1
#
_cell.length_a   1.000
_cell.length_b   1.000
_cell.length_c   1.000
_cell.angle_alpha   90.00
_cell.angle_beta   90.00
_cell.angle_gamma   90.00
#
_symmetry.space_group_name_H-M   'P 1'
#
loop_
_entity.id
_entity.type
_entity.pdbx_description
1 polymer ?
#
loop_
_entity_poly.entity_id
_entity_poly.type
_entity_poly.pdbx_seq_one_letter_code
_entity_poly.pdbx_strand_id
1 'polypeptide(L)'
;MNLPYARVPGNPPFAAARVLDVAALRDMWLPWISMEAAPTTHVVARNSYLTWTYVCRTDSADIFARPWLSMYASGGLRAFVLDQARAVDHLQQEESCPAEMKELRDTWLGWLHGDDVLRRLQATALLGTLTTTLPLIGTDDPDPAVADPVHQHWCYERAKAIRARDLGHAPSAATMEYLAESAIEPAIRMLALVHLITYGIRFGMESDRVGGWVEQAGAVVPALAEHPHWLGLTVENRLQRVLALRYARQNDDAAVRRTLARAVELDRALAAYADDSILLRSLSTEIHRLLLDVQVRYETKCGTLATAAPMIAELDRIEPHYPDSRSAIGALYAANDLPDRAAAQFEQAAAGGSVLGAIAAFRAFECHRLAGDRDGAERSLLLLADLDPAADIGRYT
;
A
#
# COMPACT_ATOMS: atom_id res chain seq x y z
N MET A 1 3.76 -10.84 14.64
CA MET A 1 4.47 -9.54 14.69
C MET A 1 4.64 -9.20 16.16
N ASN A 2 5.85 -8.80 16.59
CA ASN A 2 6.05 -8.37 17.98
C ASN A 2 5.68 -6.89 18.06
N LEU A 3 4.68 -6.56 18.87
CA LEU A 3 4.29 -5.18 19.15
C LEU A 3 5.28 -4.56 20.16
N PRO A 4 5.55 -3.24 20.09
CA PRO A 4 6.42 -2.58 21.06
C PRO A 4 5.75 -2.33 22.42
N TYR A 5 4.42 -2.49 22.48
CA TYR A 5 3.61 -2.35 23.69
C TYR A 5 2.94 -3.66 24.10
N ALA A 6 2.61 -3.78 25.39
CA ALA A 6 1.88 -4.91 25.94
C ALA A 6 0.39 -4.83 25.59
N ARG A 7 -0.26 -6.00 25.44
CA ARG A 7 -1.71 -6.11 25.26
C ARG A 7 -2.34 -6.98 26.34
N VAL A 8 -3.54 -6.62 26.78
CA VAL A 8 -4.39 -7.47 27.59
C VAL A 8 -4.96 -8.62 26.75
N PRO A 9 -5.26 -9.80 27.34
CA PRO A 9 -5.88 -10.91 26.61
C PRO A 9 -7.27 -10.54 26.07
N GLY A 10 -7.51 -10.85 24.80
CA GLY A 10 -8.79 -10.62 24.11
C GLY A 10 -8.75 -9.50 23.08
N ASN A 11 -9.89 -9.29 22.42
CA ASN A 11 -10.17 -8.18 21.52
C ASN A 11 -11.43 -7.46 22.02
N PRO A 12 -11.33 -6.55 23.00
CA PRO A 12 -12.48 -5.76 23.44
C PRO A 12 -12.92 -4.81 22.31
N PRO A 13 -14.20 -4.41 22.27
CA PRO A 13 -14.70 -3.47 21.27
C PRO A 13 -14.08 -2.08 21.45
N PHE A 14 -14.03 -1.30 20.38
CA PHE A 14 -13.63 0.09 20.44
C PHE A 14 -14.57 0.90 21.34
N ALA A 15 -14.02 1.55 22.36
CA ALA A 15 -14.76 2.46 23.24
C ALA A 15 -15.08 3.80 22.53
N ALA A 16 -15.72 4.74 23.24
CA ALA A 16 -15.77 6.12 22.77
C ALA A 16 -14.35 6.69 22.63
N ALA A 17 -14.05 7.32 21.49
CA ALA A 17 -12.76 7.97 21.28
C ALA A 17 -12.57 9.14 22.26
N ARG A 18 -11.34 9.29 22.78
CA ARG A 18 -10.95 10.33 23.74
C ARG A 18 -10.01 11.35 23.11
N VAL A 19 -9.13 10.89 22.22
CA VAL A 19 -8.10 11.70 21.53
C VAL A 19 -8.12 11.47 20.02
N LEU A 20 -8.54 10.29 19.54
CA LEU A 20 -8.65 10.02 18.11
C LEU A 20 -9.70 10.92 17.44
N ASP A 21 -9.28 11.71 16.45
CA ASP A 21 -10.20 12.47 15.58
C ASP A 21 -10.88 11.54 14.58
N VAL A 22 -12.05 11.05 14.97
CA VAL A 22 -12.90 10.18 14.15
C VAL A 22 -13.40 10.89 12.89
N ALA A 23 -13.56 12.22 12.90
CA ALA A 23 -14.03 12.96 11.72
C ALA A 23 -12.92 13.07 10.68
N ALA A 24 -11.72 13.50 11.07
CA ALA A 24 -10.56 13.52 10.19
C ALA A 24 -10.21 12.13 9.63
N LEU A 25 -10.38 11.07 10.43
CA LEU A 25 -10.21 9.69 9.96
C LEU A 25 -11.24 9.31 8.88
N ARG A 26 -12.51 9.72 9.02
CA ARG A 26 -13.56 9.49 8.00
C ARG A 26 -13.23 10.22 6.70
N ASP A 27 -12.82 11.48 6.76
CA ASP A 27 -12.48 12.28 5.57
C ASP A 27 -11.23 11.72 4.87
N MET A 28 -10.24 11.28 5.65
CA MET A 28 -9.05 10.60 5.14
C MET A 28 -9.41 9.30 4.41
N TRP A 29 -10.34 8.49 4.91
CA TRP A 29 -10.73 7.22 4.30
C TRP A 29 -12.05 7.28 3.49
N LEU A 30 -12.45 8.48 3.07
CA LEU A 30 -13.75 8.75 2.43
C LEU A 30 -14.14 7.80 1.27
N PRO A 31 -13.24 7.41 0.33
CA PRO A 31 -13.60 6.48 -0.74
C PRO A 31 -13.95 5.08 -0.25
N TRP A 32 -13.41 4.66 0.90
CA TRP A 32 -13.78 3.39 1.48
C TRP A 32 -15.18 3.47 2.13
N ILE A 33 -15.58 4.63 2.64
CA ILE A 33 -16.90 4.83 3.26
C ILE A 33 -18.01 5.04 2.21
N SER A 34 -17.73 5.86 1.19
CA SER A 34 -18.74 6.44 0.28
C SER A 34 -18.44 6.28 -1.22
N MET A 35 -17.25 5.80 -1.58
CA MET A 35 -16.74 5.81 -2.96
C MET A 35 -16.61 7.21 -3.58
N GLU A 36 -16.55 8.27 -2.78
CA GLU A 36 -16.15 9.62 -3.19
C GLU A 36 -14.67 9.89 -2.88
N ALA A 37 -14.06 10.91 -3.51
CA ALA A 37 -12.67 11.29 -3.24
C ALA A 37 -12.51 12.80 -3.02
N ALA A 38 -11.71 13.18 -2.03
CA ALA A 38 -11.37 14.55 -1.66
C ALA A 38 -9.84 14.77 -1.69
N PRO A 39 -9.34 16.02 -1.64
CA PRO A 39 -7.89 16.29 -1.58
C PRO A 39 -7.20 15.69 -0.35
N THR A 40 -7.93 15.51 0.76
CA THR A 40 -7.46 14.90 2.03
C THR A 40 -7.47 13.38 2.02
N THR A 41 -8.01 12.75 0.98
CA THR A 41 -8.19 11.30 0.89
C THR A 41 -6.85 10.56 0.84
N HIS A 42 -6.73 9.54 1.69
CA HIS A 42 -5.67 8.56 1.71
C HIS A 42 -5.52 7.89 0.34
N VAL A 43 -4.31 7.92 -0.20
CA VAL A 43 -4.00 7.45 -1.56
C VAL A 43 -4.38 6.00 -1.83
N VAL A 44 -4.30 5.10 -0.84
CA VAL A 44 -4.75 3.69 -1.01
C VAL A 44 -6.27 3.60 -1.18
N ALA A 45 -7.03 4.50 -0.54
CA ALA A 45 -8.46 4.62 -0.78
C ALA A 45 -8.77 5.34 -2.10
N ARG A 46 -7.98 6.36 -2.47
CA ARG A 46 -8.12 7.05 -3.77
C ARG A 46 -8.00 6.07 -4.94
N ASN A 47 -7.19 5.02 -4.83
CA ASN A 47 -7.07 3.98 -5.84
C ASN A 47 -8.37 3.19 -6.10
N SER A 48 -9.24 2.99 -5.08
CA SER A 48 -10.54 2.33 -5.31
C SER A 48 -11.48 3.25 -6.08
N TYR A 49 -11.53 4.54 -5.74
CA TYR A 49 -12.27 5.56 -6.49
C TYR A 49 -11.80 5.66 -7.95
N LEU A 50 -10.48 5.67 -8.18
CA LEU A 50 -9.92 5.73 -9.53
C LEU A 50 -10.23 4.47 -10.34
N THR A 51 -10.12 3.29 -9.72
CA THR A 51 -10.48 2.01 -10.35
C THR A 51 -11.96 2.01 -10.76
N TRP A 52 -12.85 2.44 -9.86
CA TRP A 52 -14.28 2.56 -10.12
C TRP A 52 -14.64 3.60 -11.21
N THR A 53 -14.00 4.78 -11.19
CA THR A 53 -14.42 5.91 -12.03
C THR A 53 -13.81 5.88 -13.44
N TYR A 54 -12.57 5.41 -13.58
CA TYR A 54 -11.80 5.52 -14.83
C TYR A 54 -11.65 4.20 -15.57
N VAL A 55 -11.40 3.11 -14.85
CA VAL A 55 -11.06 1.82 -15.47
C VAL A 55 -12.32 1.17 -16.06
N CYS A 56 -13.51 1.52 -15.58
CA CYS A 56 -14.79 0.90 -15.97
C CYS A 56 -15.29 1.18 -17.41
N ARG A 57 -14.46 1.74 -18.29
CA ARG A 57 -14.75 1.91 -19.73
C ARG A 57 -14.51 0.59 -20.49
N THR A 58 -15.26 0.38 -21.58
CA THR A 58 -15.54 -0.95 -22.16
C THR A 58 -14.60 -1.41 -23.28
N ASP A 59 -13.42 -0.82 -23.45
CA ASP A 59 -12.49 -1.22 -24.52
C ASP A 59 -11.40 -2.15 -23.97
N SER A 60 -11.44 -3.43 -24.35
CA SER A 60 -10.42 -4.42 -23.95
C SER A 60 -9.09 -4.25 -24.68
N ALA A 61 -9.03 -3.47 -25.76
CA ALA A 61 -7.78 -3.04 -26.39
C ALA A 61 -7.20 -1.77 -25.74
N ASP A 62 -7.98 -1.02 -24.96
CA ASP A 62 -7.46 0.14 -24.22
C ASP A 62 -6.60 -0.31 -23.04
N ILE A 63 -5.31 0.04 -23.11
CA ILE A 63 -4.34 -0.21 -22.05
C ILE A 63 -4.77 0.43 -20.71
N PHE A 64 -5.54 1.52 -20.73
CA PHE A 64 -6.06 2.20 -19.55
C PHE A 64 -7.32 1.55 -18.95
N ALA A 65 -8.00 0.66 -19.67
CA ALA A 65 -9.09 -0.16 -19.12
C ALA A 65 -8.58 -1.31 -18.22
N ARG A 66 -7.25 -1.44 -18.06
CA ARG A 66 -6.60 -2.36 -17.11
C ARG A 66 -6.06 -1.59 -15.88
N PRO A 67 -6.21 -2.13 -14.66
CA PRO A 67 -5.77 -1.45 -13.43
C PRO A 67 -4.26 -1.63 -13.20
N TRP A 68 -3.48 -0.57 -13.41
CA TRP A 68 -2.01 -0.64 -13.26
C TRP A 68 -1.47 -0.18 -11.90
N LEU A 69 -2.31 0.34 -11.00
CA LEU A 69 -1.91 0.89 -9.70
C LEU A 69 -1.31 -0.19 -8.77
N SER A 70 -0.25 0.15 -8.03
CA SER A 70 0.55 -0.85 -7.29
C SER A 70 -0.03 -1.23 -5.95
N MET A 71 -0.67 -0.29 -5.26
CA MET A 71 -0.97 -0.42 -3.84
C MET A 71 -2.26 -1.19 -3.57
N TYR A 72 -2.13 -2.28 -2.82
CA TYR A 72 -3.19 -2.80 -1.97
C TYR A 72 -2.82 -2.51 -0.52
N ALA A 73 -3.83 -2.22 0.31
CA ALA A 73 -3.67 -2.26 1.75
C ALA A 73 -3.54 -3.71 2.26
N SER A 74 -3.12 -3.88 3.51
CA SER A 74 -3.12 -5.20 4.15
C SER A 74 -4.55 -5.74 4.33
N GLY A 75 -4.71 -7.06 4.23
CA GLY A 75 -5.99 -7.73 4.47
C GLY A 75 -6.62 -7.31 5.81
N GLY A 76 -7.91 -6.99 5.79
CA GLY A 76 -8.66 -6.55 6.96
C GLY A 76 -8.47 -5.08 7.35
N LEU A 77 -7.59 -4.31 6.69
CA LEU A 77 -7.38 -2.90 7.04
C LEU A 77 -8.66 -2.07 6.91
N ARG A 78 -9.46 -2.29 5.85
CA ARG A 78 -10.76 -1.62 5.68
C ARG A 78 -11.67 -1.80 6.90
N ALA A 79 -11.92 -3.04 7.32
CA ALA A 79 -12.83 -3.31 8.44
C ALA A 79 -12.34 -2.61 9.71
N PHE A 80 -11.04 -2.71 10.01
CA PHE A 80 -10.40 -2.05 11.14
C PHE A 80 -10.53 -0.51 11.10
N VAL A 81 -10.28 0.09 9.93
CA VAL A 81 -10.42 1.54 9.71
C VAL A 81 -11.87 1.99 9.81
N LEU A 82 -12.84 1.22 9.31
CA LEU A 82 -14.27 1.56 9.37
C LEU A 82 -14.80 1.48 10.81
N ASP A 83 -14.42 0.43 11.56
CA ASP A 83 -14.70 0.33 12.99
C ASP A 83 -14.18 1.56 13.74
N GLN A 84 -12.93 1.96 13.47
CA GLN A 84 -12.32 3.16 14.06
C GLN A 84 -13.02 4.46 13.64
N ALA A 85 -13.36 4.60 12.36
CA ALA A 85 -14.09 5.73 11.78
C ALA A 85 -15.57 5.77 12.22
N ARG A 86 -16.04 4.79 13.01
CA ARG A 86 -17.45 4.59 13.42
C ARG A 86 -18.37 4.61 12.19
N ALA A 87 -17.92 3.96 11.11
CA ALA A 87 -18.59 3.85 9.84
C ALA A 87 -19.06 2.41 9.61
N VAL A 88 -20.22 2.24 8.98
CA VAL A 88 -20.75 0.93 8.65
C VAL A 88 -20.00 0.40 7.42
N ASP A 89 -19.56 -0.86 7.45
CA ASP A 89 -19.09 -1.51 6.23
C ASP A 89 -20.27 -1.97 5.37
N HIS A 90 -20.83 -1.00 4.63
CA HIS A 90 -21.94 -1.20 3.69
C HIS A 90 -21.64 -2.25 2.61
N LEU A 91 -20.37 -2.63 2.40
CA LEU A 91 -19.98 -3.68 1.46
C LEU A 91 -20.06 -5.09 2.08
N GLN A 92 -20.20 -5.19 3.41
CA GLN A 92 -20.41 -6.45 4.15
C GLN A 92 -21.83 -6.59 4.71
N GLN A 93 -22.49 -5.50 5.10
CA GLN A 93 -23.82 -5.51 5.72
C GLN A 93 -24.93 -5.14 4.73
N GLU A 94 -25.66 -6.15 4.22
CA GLU A 94 -26.76 -5.99 3.24
C GLU A 94 -27.87 -5.05 3.74
N GLU A 95 -28.30 -5.24 4.99
CA GLU A 95 -29.55 -4.71 5.55
C GLU A 95 -29.49 -3.19 5.84
N SER A 96 -28.27 -2.64 5.92
CA SER A 96 -27.98 -1.23 6.24
C SER A 96 -27.24 -0.52 5.10
N CYS A 97 -27.22 -1.10 3.90
CA CYS A 97 -26.53 -0.56 2.73
C CYS A 97 -27.39 0.51 2.00
N PRO A 98 -26.89 1.75 1.79
CA PRO A 98 -27.54 2.75 0.93
C PRO A 98 -27.78 2.21 -0.49
N ALA A 99 -28.80 2.71 -1.18
CA ALA A 99 -29.21 2.19 -2.49
C ALA A 99 -28.08 2.27 -3.53
N GLU A 100 -27.33 3.37 -3.53
CA GLU A 100 -26.20 3.64 -4.41
C GLU A 100 -25.03 2.67 -4.15
N MET A 101 -24.73 2.42 -2.87
CA MET A 101 -23.71 1.45 -2.47
C MET A 101 -24.15 0.02 -2.74
N LYS A 102 -25.47 -0.26 -2.70
CA LYS A 102 -26.03 -1.56 -3.08
C LYS A 102 -25.96 -1.79 -4.60
N GLU A 103 -26.29 -0.79 -5.42
CA GLU A 103 -26.18 -0.88 -6.89
C GLU A 103 -24.73 -1.14 -7.32
N LEU A 104 -23.77 -0.40 -6.75
CA LEU A 104 -22.35 -0.68 -6.87
C LEU A 104 -22.01 -2.12 -6.48
N ARG A 105 -22.55 -2.56 -5.34
CA ARG A 105 -22.28 -3.88 -4.75
C ARG A 105 -22.94 -5.04 -5.51
N ASP A 106 -23.99 -4.81 -6.26
CA ASP A 106 -24.58 -5.83 -7.11
C ASP A 106 -23.86 -5.84 -8.48
N THR A 107 -23.43 -4.67 -8.98
CA THR A 107 -22.67 -4.51 -10.24
C THR A 107 -21.32 -5.24 -10.22
N TRP A 108 -20.47 -4.98 -9.21
CA TRP A 108 -19.13 -5.59 -9.15
C TRP A 108 -19.17 -7.12 -8.88
N LEU A 109 -20.25 -7.67 -8.31
CA LEU A 109 -20.45 -9.11 -8.10
C LEU A 109 -20.87 -9.75 -9.44
N GLY A 110 -21.76 -9.09 -10.19
CA GLY A 110 -22.03 -9.43 -11.58
C GLY A 110 -20.77 -9.44 -12.43
N TRP A 111 -19.84 -8.51 -12.23
CA TRP A 111 -18.53 -8.50 -12.91
C TRP A 111 -17.56 -9.57 -12.41
N LEU A 112 -17.54 -9.87 -11.11
CA LEU A 112 -16.66 -10.88 -10.52
C LEU A 112 -17.02 -12.29 -11.00
N HIS A 113 -18.31 -12.56 -11.20
CA HIS A 113 -18.82 -13.89 -11.57
C HIS A 113 -19.23 -14.03 -13.06
N GLY A 114 -19.56 -12.94 -13.76
CA GLY A 114 -19.90 -12.94 -15.19
C GLY A 114 -18.70 -13.20 -16.11
N ASP A 115 -18.93 -13.47 -17.40
CA ASP A 115 -17.91 -14.05 -18.30
C ASP A 115 -16.89 -13.05 -18.88
N ASP A 116 -17.07 -11.74 -18.69
CA ASP A 116 -16.17 -10.72 -19.18
C ASP A 116 -14.90 -10.65 -18.31
N VAL A 117 -13.78 -11.15 -18.84
CA VAL A 117 -12.46 -11.20 -18.18
C VAL A 117 -11.94 -9.81 -17.80
N LEU A 118 -12.22 -8.77 -18.61
CA LEU A 118 -11.83 -7.40 -18.28
C LEU A 118 -12.61 -6.91 -17.06
N ARG A 119 -13.91 -7.24 -16.97
CA ARG A 119 -14.74 -6.93 -15.80
C ARG A 119 -14.33 -7.73 -14.56
N ARG A 120 -13.94 -9.01 -14.71
CA ARG A 120 -13.34 -9.80 -13.61
C ARG A 120 -12.04 -9.18 -13.10
N LEU A 121 -11.15 -8.73 -13.98
CA LEU A 121 -9.93 -8.01 -13.63
C LEU A 121 -10.23 -6.72 -12.86
N GLN A 122 -11.15 -5.90 -13.37
CA GLN A 122 -11.55 -4.63 -12.74
C GLN A 122 -12.18 -4.84 -11.36
N ALA A 123 -13.13 -5.77 -11.23
CA ALA A 123 -13.75 -6.12 -9.96
C ALA A 123 -12.71 -6.68 -8.97
N THR A 124 -11.82 -7.56 -9.42
CA THR A 124 -10.74 -8.11 -8.60
C THR A 124 -9.82 -7.02 -8.06
N ALA A 125 -9.40 -6.07 -8.91
CA ALA A 125 -8.54 -4.97 -8.49
C ALA A 125 -9.25 -4.00 -7.53
N LEU A 126 -10.53 -3.73 -7.77
CA LEU A 126 -11.37 -2.92 -6.89
C LEU A 126 -11.50 -3.58 -5.50
N LEU A 127 -11.81 -4.89 -5.45
CA LEU A 127 -11.89 -5.69 -4.22
C LEU A 127 -10.54 -5.81 -3.49
N GLY A 128 -9.43 -5.86 -4.25
CA GLY A 128 -8.06 -5.84 -3.74
C GLY A 128 -7.70 -4.51 -3.07
N THR A 129 -7.91 -3.38 -3.75
CA THR A 129 -7.66 -2.03 -3.21
C THR A 129 -8.53 -1.71 -1.99
N LEU A 130 -9.80 -2.14 -2.01
CA LEU A 130 -10.73 -1.97 -0.88
C LEU A 130 -10.49 -2.97 0.27
N THR A 131 -9.66 -4.02 0.11
CA THR A 131 -9.33 -5.03 1.17
C THR A 131 -10.54 -5.72 1.85
N THR A 132 -11.60 -5.90 1.08
CA THR A 132 -13.03 -6.00 1.44
C THR A 132 -13.59 -7.15 2.29
N THR A 133 -12.79 -8.13 2.72
CA THR A 133 -13.26 -9.48 3.20
C THR A 133 -14.01 -10.34 2.16
N LEU A 134 -14.80 -9.73 1.26
CA LEU A 134 -15.61 -10.30 0.15
C LEU A 134 -15.00 -11.47 -0.65
N PRO A 135 -15.85 -12.26 -1.38
CA PRO A 135 -15.60 -13.66 -1.71
C PRO A 135 -14.63 -13.89 -2.88
N LEU A 136 -13.57 -13.07 -3.02
CA LEU A 136 -12.48 -13.35 -3.95
C LEU A 136 -11.85 -14.73 -3.69
N ILE A 137 -11.76 -15.14 -2.41
CA ILE A 137 -11.32 -16.48 -1.99
C ILE A 137 -12.33 -17.57 -2.42
N GLY A 138 -13.60 -17.22 -2.59
CA GLY A 138 -14.66 -18.10 -3.08
C GLY A 138 -14.87 -18.05 -4.60
N THR A 139 -14.02 -17.33 -5.34
CA THR A 139 -13.95 -17.45 -6.82
C THR A 139 -13.01 -18.57 -7.19
N ASP A 140 -13.29 -19.29 -8.29
CA ASP A 140 -12.40 -20.33 -8.80
C ASP A 140 -10.98 -19.80 -9.05
N ASP A 141 -9.97 -20.67 -8.89
CA ASP A 141 -8.59 -20.34 -9.25
C ASP A 141 -8.47 -20.26 -10.79
N PRO A 142 -8.13 -19.09 -11.37
CA PRO A 142 -8.03 -18.95 -12.81
C PRO A 142 -6.71 -19.55 -13.32
N ASP A 143 -6.79 -20.30 -14.41
CA ASP A 143 -5.61 -20.92 -15.05
C ASP A 143 -4.69 -19.84 -15.68
N PRO A 144 -3.46 -19.63 -15.18
CA PRO A 144 -2.56 -18.62 -15.74
C PRO A 144 -1.96 -19.03 -17.10
N ALA A 145 -2.12 -20.29 -17.53
CA ALA A 145 -1.65 -20.77 -18.83
C ALA A 145 -2.54 -20.36 -20.01
N VAL A 146 -3.72 -19.78 -19.76
CA VAL A 146 -4.57 -19.19 -20.80
C VAL A 146 -3.82 -18.01 -21.45
N ALA A 147 -3.64 -18.10 -22.77
CA ALA A 147 -2.83 -17.18 -23.56
C ALA A 147 -3.52 -15.84 -23.89
N ASP A 148 -4.08 -15.18 -22.88
CA ASP A 148 -4.75 -13.88 -22.97
C ASP A 148 -4.09 -12.88 -21.97
N PRO A 149 -3.54 -11.74 -22.43
CA PRO A 149 -2.96 -10.70 -21.57
C PRO A 149 -3.89 -10.14 -20.48
N VAL A 150 -5.20 -10.03 -20.75
CA VAL A 150 -6.17 -9.52 -19.77
C VAL A 150 -6.43 -10.59 -18.71
N HIS A 151 -6.55 -11.85 -19.12
CA HIS A 151 -6.69 -12.99 -18.22
C HIS A 151 -5.46 -13.19 -17.34
N GLN A 152 -4.24 -13.12 -17.91
CA GLN A 152 -3.00 -13.22 -17.13
C GLN A 152 -2.84 -12.06 -16.13
N HIS A 153 -3.29 -10.85 -16.49
CA HIS A 153 -3.37 -9.73 -15.56
C HIS A 153 -4.41 -9.98 -14.46
N TRP A 154 -5.56 -10.60 -14.76
CA TRP A 154 -6.54 -11.01 -13.76
C TRP A 154 -5.97 -12.04 -12.79
N CYS A 155 -5.27 -13.07 -13.28
CA CYS A 155 -4.54 -14.04 -12.46
C CYS A 155 -3.54 -13.35 -11.52
N TYR A 156 -2.77 -12.38 -12.03
CA TYR A 156 -1.84 -11.58 -11.22
C TYR A 156 -2.55 -10.81 -10.10
N GLU A 157 -3.58 -10.01 -10.42
CA GLU A 157 -4.27 -9.18 -9.44
C GLU A 157 -5.04 -10.03 -8.41
N ARG A 158 -5.64 -11.16 -8.81
CA ARG A 158 -6.27 -12.11 -7.88
C ARG A 158 -5.25 -12.72 -6.92
N ALA A 159 -4.13 -13.21 -7.44
CA ALA A 159 -3.06 -13.78 -6.61
C ALA A 159 -2.45 -12.73 -5.66
N LYS A 160 -2.26 -11.49 -6.12
CA LYS A 160 -1.80 -10.34 -5.31
C LYS A 160 -2.79 -10.00 -4.20
N ALA A 161 -4.09 -9.98 -4.49
CA ALA A 161 -5.15 -9.66 -3.54
C ALA A 161 -5.32 -10.73 -2.45
N ILE A 162 -5.26 -12.02 -2.83
CA ILE A 162 -5.31 -13.13 -1.87
C ILE A 162 -4.06 -13.10 -0.98
N ARG A 163 -2.85 -12.94 -1.55
CA ARG A 163 -1.60 -12.90 -0.77
C ARG A 163 -1.46 -11.68 0.15
N ALA A 164 -2.20 -10.60 -0.10
CA ALA A 164 -2.31 -9.48 0.83
C ALA A 164 -3.13 -9.82 2.10
N ARG A 165 -3.94 -10.90 2.07
CA ARG A 165 -4.71 -11.44 3.20
C ARG A 165 -4.04 -12.68 3.80
N ASP A 166 -3.80 -13.70 2.98
CA ASP A 166 -3.07 -14.92 3.35
C ASP A 166 -1.75 -14.99 2.60
N LEU A 167 -0.69 -14.58 3.29
CA LEU A 167 0.69 -14.57 2.78
C LEU A 167 1.17 -15.97 2.37
N GLY A 168 0.66 -17.02 3.03
CA GLY A 168 1.03 -18.42 2.82
C GLY A 168 0.25 -19.14 1.72
N HIS A 169 -0.65 -18.45 1.02
CA HIS A 169 -1.55 -19.08 0.04
C HIS A 169 -0.80 -19.69 -1.16
N ALA A 170 -0.56 -21.01 -1.09
CA ALA A 170 0.27 -21.74 -2.05
C ALA A 170 -0.22 -21.66 -3.52
N PRO A 171 -1.53 -21.75 -3.85
CA PRO A 171 -1.99 -21.59 -5.23
C PRO A 171 -1.60 -20.22 -5.81
N SER A 172 -1.74 -19.15 -5.04
CA SER A 172 -1.36 -17.79 -5.48
C SER A 172 0.16 -17.59 -5.56
N ALA A 173 0.96 -18.34 -4.80
CA ALA A 173 2.40 -18.37 -4.99
C ALA A 173 2.77 -19.04 -6.32
N ALA A 174 2.17 -20.21 -6.61
CA ALA A 174 2.37 -20.92 -7.87
C ALA A 174 1.90 -20.09 -9.10
N THR A 175 0.76 -19.38 -9.00
CA THR A 175 0.32 -18.42 -10.03
C THR A 175 1.36 -17.34 -10.29
N MET A 176 1.93 -16.74 -9.24
CA MET A 176 2.96 -15.71 -9.37
C MET A 176 4.25 -16.24 -10.00
N GLU A 177 4.68 -17.45 -9.63
CA GLU A 177 5.87 -18.09 -10.21
C GLU A 177 5.66 -18.44 -11.68
N TYR A 178 4.50 -19.01 -12.05
CA TYR A 178 4.14 -19.24 -13.45
C TYR A 178 4.13 -17.94 -14.27
N LEU A 179 3.49 -16.88 -13.76
CA LEU A 179 3.41 -15.60 -14.47
C LEU A 179 4.77 -14.90 -14.60
N ALA A 180 5.67 -15.06 -13.63
CA ALA A 180 7.03 -14.53 -13.70
C ALA A 180 7.84 -15.16 -14.85
N GLU A 181 7.66 -16.47 -15.08
CA GLU A 181 8.38 -17.23 -16.11
C GLU A 181 7.70 -17.16 -17.48
N SER A 182 6.37 -17.26 -17.53
CA SER A 182 5.59 -17.63 -18.73
C SER A 182 4.50 -16.64 -19.14
N ALA A 183 4.28 -15.53 -18.44
CA ALA A 183 3.29 -14.54 -18.90
C ALA A 183 3.73 -13.89 -20.21
N ILE A 184 2.78 -13.66 -21.12
CA ILE A 184 3.03 -13.17 -22.47
C ILE A 184 3.60 -11.75 -22.42
N GLU A 185 2.93 -10.86 -21.68
CA GLU A 185 3.35 -9.47 -21.55
C GLU A 185 4.58 -9.31 -20.64
N PRO A 186 5.66 -8.65 -21.11
CA PRO A 186 6.80 -8.24 -20.28
C PRO A 186 6.40 -7.50 -18.99
N ALA A 187 5.38 -6.65 -19.03
CA ALA A 187 4.89 -5.93 -17.85
C ALA A 187 4.33 -6.87 -16.77
N ILE A 188 3.58 -7.91 -17.15
CA ILE A 188 3.01 -8.88 -16.19
C ILE A 188 4.11 -9.77 -15.60
N ARG A 189 5.07 -10.24 -16.41
CA ARG A 189 6.28 -10.93 -15.93
C ARG A 189 7.02 -10.10 -14.88
N MET A 190 7.30 -8.83 -15.20
CA MET A 190 7.98 -7.91 -14.30
C MET A 190 7.19 -7.68 -12.99
N LEU A 191 5.88 -7.49 -13.06
CA LEU A 191 5.02 -7.28 -11.88
C LEU A 191 4.97 -8.52 -10.96
N ALA A 192 4.97 -9.72 -11.53
CA ALA A 192 5.07 -10.98 -10.78
C ALA A 192 6.44 -11.13 -10.12
N LEU A 193 7.54 -10.89 -10.85
CA LEU A 193 8.90 -10.91 -10.33
C LEU A 193 9.10 -9.91 -9.18
N VAL A 194 8.66 -8.66 -9.33
CA VAL A 194 8.70 -7.64 -8.27
C VAL A 194 7.96 -8.11 -7.01
N HIS A 195 6.79 -8.76 -7.16
CA HIS A 195 6.03 -9.30 -6.03
C HIS A 195 6.78 -10.45 -5.35
N LEU A 196 7.33 -11.39 -6.11
CA LEU A 196 8.13 -12.52 -5.59
C LEU A 196 9.39 -12.05 -4.85
N ILE A 197 10.15 -11.12 -5.44
CA ILE A 197 11.33 -10.52 -4.80
C ILE A 197 10.94 -9.78 -3.50
N THR A 198 9.87 -8.98 -3.53
CA THR A 198 9.37 -8.25 -2.34
C THR A 198 9.01 -9.22 -1.22
N TYR A 199 8.32 -10.31 -1.56
CA TYR A 199 7.92 -11.35 -0.61
C TYR A 199 9.15 -12.09 -0.05
N GLY A 200 10.05 -12.56 -0.93
CA GLY A 200 11.27 -13.27 -0.52
C GLY A 200 12.15 -12.44 0.41
N ILE A 201 12.29 -11.14 0.13
CA ILE A 201 12.91 -10.18 1.03
C ILE A 201 12.18 -10.13 2.38
N ARG A 202 10.85 -9.88 2.38
CA ARG A 202 10.08 -9.65 3.60
C ARG A 202 10.13 -10.84 4.57
N PHE A 203 10.07 -12.05 4.05
CA PHE A 203 10.02 -13.29 4.86
C PHE A 203 11.36 -14.00 5.02
N GLY A 204 12.45 -13.45 4.47
CA GLY A 204 13.79 -14.02 4.62
C GLY A 204 13.94 -15.37 3.91
N MET A 205 13.35 -15.50 2.73
CA MET A 205 13.57 -16.67 1.87
C MET A 205 15.04 -16.78 1.44
N GLU A 206 15.43 -17.97 0.99
CA GLU A 206 16.79 -18.28 0.55
C GLU A 206 17.31 -17.27 -0.48
N SER A 207 18.54 -16.79 -0.25
CA SER A 207 19.18 -15.74 -1.05
C SER A 207 19.29 -16.11 -2.52
N ASP A 208 19.49 -17.39 -2.83
CA ASP A 208 19.71 -17.90 -4.18
C ASP A 208 18.42 -17.88 -5.02
N ARG A 209 17.28 -18.25 -4.42
CA ARG A 209 15.97 -18.17 -5.07
C ARG A 209 15.57 -16.71 -5.36
N VAL A 210 15.83 -15.81 -4.41
CA VAL A 210 15.65 -14.36 -4.63
C VAL A 210 16.69 -13.83 -5.64
N GLY A 211 17.88 -14.44 -5.71
CA GLY A 211 18.90 -14.25 -6.76
C GLY A 211 18.32 -14.47 -8.15
N GLY A 212 17.85 -15.69 -8.42
CA GLY A 212 17.28 -16.08 -9.72
C GLY A 212 16.16 -15.15 -10.19
N TRP A 213 15.23 -14.74 -9.32
CA TRP A 213 14.18 -13.78 -9.69
C TRP A 213 14.72 -12.39 -10.06
N VAL A 214 15.83 -11.93 -9.47
CA VAL A 214 16.45 -10.66 -9.85
C VAL A 214 17.19 -10.77 -11.20
N GLU A 215 17.83 -11.91 -11.48
CA GLU A 215 18.44 -12.16 -12.78
C GLU A 215 17.38 -12.24 -13.89
N GLN A 216 16.29 -12.97 -13.64
CA GLN A 216 15.11 -13.00 -14.53
C GLN A 216 14.54 -11.60 -14.75
N ALA A 217 14.38 -10.79 -13.70
CA ALA A 217 13.89 -9.42 -13.83
C ALA A 217 14.83 -8.57 -14.71
N GLY A 218 16.15 -8.67 -14.50
CA GLY A 218 17.15 -8.01 -15.35
C GLY A 218 17.03 -8.39 -16.83
N ALA A 219 16.74 -9.65 -17.13
CA ALA A 219 16.51 -10.12 -18.50
C ALA A 219 15.19 -9.62 -19.12
N VAL A 220 14.17 -9.30 -18.32
CA VAL A 220 12.88 -8.77 -18.78
C VAL A 220 12.92 -7.26 -19.07
N VAL A 221 13.81 -6.48 -18.43
CA VAL A 221 13.87 -5.01 -18.60
C VAL A 221 13.91 -4.55 -20.07
N PRO A 222 14.72 -5.11 -20.98
CA PRO A 222 14.74 -4.67 -22.38
C PRO A 222 13.40 -4.88 -23.11
N ALA A 223 12.66 -5.94 -22.78
CA ALA A 223 11.37 -6.25 -23.40
C ALA A 223 10.25 -5.30 -22.95
N LEU A 224 10.44 -4.51 -21.89
CA LEU A 224 9.47 -3.48 -21.50
C LEU A 224 9.24 -2.41 -22.57
N ALA A 225 10.14 -2.27 -23.54
CA ALA A 225 9.99 -1.40 -24.71
C ALA A 225 8.89 -1.84 -25.69
N GLU A 226 8.34 -3.06 -25.55
CA GLU A 226 7.16 -3.53 -26.30
C GLU A 226 5.85 -2.87 -25.84
N HIS A 227 5.85 -2.25 -24.65
CA HIS A 227 4.69 -1.57 -24.08
C HIS A 227 4.73 -0.05 -24.29
N PRO A 228 3.59 0.65 -24.11
CA PRO A 228 3.58 2.10 -23.98
C PRO A 228 4.62 2.58 -22.94
N HIS A 229 5.43 3.57 -23.31
CA HIS A 229 6.63 3.93 -22.56
C HIS A 229 6.37 4.23 -21.07
N TRP A 230 5.26 4.90 -20.74
CA TRP A 230 4.84 5.17 -19.36
C TRP A 230 4.68 3.88 -18.52
N LEU A 231 4.23 2.77 -19.13
CA LEU A 231 4.04 1.49 -18.44
C LEU A 231 5.38 0.83 -18.16
N GLY A 232 6.29 0.84 -19.15
CA GLY A 232 7.67 0.37 -18.98
C GLY A 232 8.39 1.12 -17.84
N LEU A 233 8.33 2.45 -17.85
CA LEU A 233 8.87 3.30 -16.78
C LEU A 233 8.26 2.97 -15.41
N THR A 234 6.94 2.77 -15.36
CA THR A 234 6.19 2.43 -14.13
C THR A 234 6.66 1.10 -13.53
N VAL A 235 6.81 0.04 -14.34
CA VAL A 235 7.19 -1.28 -13.82
C VAL A 235 8.69 -1.41 -13.57
N GLU A 236 9.54 -0.74 -14.37
CA GLU A 236 10.98 -0.68 -14.08
C GLU A 236 11.24 0.08 -12.77
N ASN A 237 10.54 1.19 -12.50
CA ASN A 237 10.68 1.92 -11.23
C ASN A 237 10.33 1.03 -10.03
N ARG A 238 9.29 0.19 -10.12
CA ARG A 238 8.93 -0.80 -9.09
C ARG A 238 10.07 -1.81 -8.86
N LEU A 239 10.70 -2.29 -9.93
CA LEU A 239 11.89 -3.15 -9.84
C LEU A 239 13.03 -2.44 -9.09
N GLN A 240 13.39 -1.21 -9.48
CA GLN A 240 14.46 -0.48 -8.82
C GLN A 240 14.16 -0.31 -7.31
N ARG A 241 12.93 0.06 -6.93
CA ARG A 241 12.57 0.22 -5.50
C ARG A 241 12.71 -1.08 -4.69
N VAL A 242 12.34 -2.24 -5.24
CA VAL A 242 12.55 -3.52 -4.54
C VAL A 242 14.03 -3.97 -4.53
N LEU A 243 14.78 -3.68 -5.59
CA LEU A 243 16.24 -3.91 -5.61
C LEU A 243 16.96 -3.08 -4.55
N ALA A 244 16.57 -1.81 -4.37
CA ALA A 244 17.12 -0.95 -3.32
C ALA A 244 16.87 -1.54 -1.92
N LEU A 245 15.67 -2.07 -1.68
CA LEU A 245 15.35 -2.78 -0.42
C LEU A 245 16.20 -4.06 -0.24
N ARG A 246 16.48 -4.80 -1.33
CA ARG A 246 17.38 -5.98 -1.30
C ARG A 246 18.79 -5.58 -0.88
N TYR A 247 19.40 -4.64 -1.60
CA TYR A 247 20.78 -4.21 -1.36
C TYR A 247 20.94 -3.57 0.04
N ALA A 248 19.93 -2.85 0.53
CA ALA A 248 19.91 -2.30 1.88
C ALA A 248 19.84 -3.37 2.99
N ARG A 249 19.41 -4.60 2.70
CA ARG A 249 19.52 -5.75 3.63
C ARG A 249 20.85 -6.48 3.53
N GLN A 250 21.54 -6.34 2.40
CA GLN A 250 22.89 -6.88 2.17
C GLN A 250 23.98 -5.89 2.63
N ASN A 251 23.59 -4.69 3.07
CA ASN A 251 24.48 -3.56 3.41
C ASN A 251 25.35 -3.08 2.23
N ASP A 252 24.89 -3.26 0.99
CA ASP A 252 25.55 -2.72 -0.22
C ASP A 252 25.02 -1.31 -0.53
N ASP A 253 25.49 -0.31 0.23
CA ASP A 253 25.12 1.09 0.05
C ASP A 253 25.41 1.62 -1.38
N ALA A 254 26.45 1.10 -2.03
CA ALA A 254 26.81 1.50 -3.38
C ALA A 254 25.75 1.02 -4.40
N ALA A 255 25.27 -0.21 -4.26
CA ALA A 255 24.16 -0.71 -5.08
C ALA A 255 22.84 -0.01 -4.74
N VAL A 256 22.52 0.22 -3.47
CA VAL A 256 21.33 1.02 -3.09
C VAL A 256 21.33 2.37 -3.78
N ARG A 257 22.44 3.12 -3.71
CA ARG A 257 22.54 4.46 -4.31
C ARG A 257 22.41 4.43 -5.84
N ARG A 258 23.05 3.48 -6.54
CA ARG A 258 22.88 3.30 -8.00
C ARG A 258 21.42 3.02 -8.37
N THR A 259 20.79 2.11 -7.65
CA THR A 259 19.42 1.69 -7.89
C THR A 259 18.40 2.81 -7.61
N LEU A 260 18.57 3.57 -6.53
CA LEU A 260 17.74 4.73 -6.24
C LEU A 260 17.93 5.87 -7.25
N ALA A 261 19.16 6.10 -7.72
CA ALA A 261 19.42 7.07 -8.79
C ALA A 261 18.67 6.70 -10.08
N ARG A 262 18.71 5.42 -10.48
CA ARG A 262 17.92 4.91 -11.61
C ARG A 262 16.42 5.07 -11.40
N ALA A 263 15.91 4.81 -10.19
CA ALA A 263 14.50 5.04 -9.87
C ALA A 263 14.09 6.51 -10.03
N VAL A 264 14.95 7.47 -9.65
CA VAL A 264 14.73 8.93 -9.82
C VAL A 264 14.74 9.35 -11.29
N GLU A 265 15.58 8.74 -12.13
CA GLU A 265 15.54 8.96 -13.59
C GLU A 265 14.20 8.51 -14.19
N LEU A 266 13.76 7.30 -13.85
CA LEU A 266 12.51 6.70 -14.32
C LEU A 266 11.28 7.49 -13.86
N ASP A 267 11.30 7.96 -12.62
CA ASP A 267 10.27 8.79 -12.03
C ASP A 267 10.14 10.14 -12.75
N ARG A 268 11.26 10.82 -12.99
CA ARG A 268 11.28 12.07 -13.79
C ARG A 268 10.78 11.86 -15.21
N ALA A 269 11.12 10.73 -15.84
CA ALA A 269 10.61 10.39 -17.17
C ALA A 269 9.10 10.08 -17.15
N LEU A 270 8.59 9.43 -16.10
CA LEU A 270 7.16 9.14 -15.94
C LEU A 270 6.34 10.42 -15.69
N ALA A 271 6.89 11.40 -14.96
CA ALA A 271 6.24 12.68 -14.70
C ALA A 271 5.91 13.47 -15.98
N ALA A 272 6.63 13.25 -17.09
CA ALA A 272 6.33 13.86 -18.39
C ALA A 272 4.98 13.42 -18.98
N TYR A 273 4.41 12.30 -18.52
CA TYR A 273 3.10 11.78 -18.94
C TYR A 273 1.95 12.19 -18.00
N ALA A 274 2.23 12.94 -16.92
CA ALA A 274 1.26 13.20 -15.86
C ALA A 274 0.09 14.11 -16.29
N ASP A 275 0.25 14.90 -17.36
CA ASP A 275 -0.82 15.76 -17.87
C ASP A 275 -1.71 15.09 -18.93
N ASP A 276 -1.30 13.94 -19.48
CA ASP A 276 -2.02 13.23 -20.55
C ASP A 276 -3.35 12.62 -20.08
N SER A 277 -3.44 12.21 -18.82
CA SER A 277 -4.70 11.75 -18.21
C SER A 277 -4.70 11.81 -16.68
N ILE A 278 -5.90 11.84 -16.07
CA ILE A 278 -6.05 11.79 -14.61
C ILE A 278 -5.50 10.48 -14.02
N LEU A 279 -5.60 9.37 -14.77
CA LEU A 279 -5.03 8.08 -14.38
C LEU A 279 -3.50 8.13 -14.38
N LEU A 280 -2.88 8.71 -15.42
CA LEU A 280 -1.42 8.88 -15.49
C LEU A 280 -0.89 9.87 -14.43
N ARG A 281 -1.60 10.98 -14.18
CA ARG A 281 -1.31 11.88 -13.05
C ARG A 281 -1.28 11.14 -11.73
N SER A 282 -2.28 10.29 -11.50
CA SER A 282 -2.42 9.53 -10.25
C SER A 282 -1.35 8.44 -10.11
N LEU A 283 -1.05 7.73 -11.20
CA LEU A 283 0.00 6.70 -11.27
C LEU A 283 1.39 7.31 -11.05
N SER A 284 1.71 8.41 -11.74
CA SER A 284 2.96 9.16 -11.54
C SER A 284 3.10 9.65 -10.10
N THR A 285 2.03 10.21 -9.51
CA THR A 285 2.01 10.63 -8.10
C THR A 285 2.25 9.46 -7.14
N GLU A 286 1.59 8.32 -7.34
CA GLU A 286 1.78 7.11 -6.52
C GLU A 286 3.23 6.61 -6.59
N ILE A 287 3.80 6.52 -7.80
CA ILE A 287 5.17 6.07 -8.02
C ILE A 287 6.19 7.02 -7.39
N HIS A 288 6.01 8.33 -7.57
CA HIS A 288 6.86 9.36 -6.99
C HIS A 288 6.88 9.30 -5.46
N ARG A 289 5.69 9.26 -4.81
CA ARG A 289 5.60 9.13 -3.35
C ARG A 289 6.24 7.84 -2.84
N LEU A 290 5.99 6.70 -3.50
CA LEU A 290 6.58 5.43 -3.10
C LEU A 290 8.11 5.40 -3.28
N LEU A 291 8.67 6.21 -4.18
CA LEU A 291 10.12 6.42 -4.28
C LEU A 291 10.64 7.24 -3.09
N LEU A 292 10.02 8.39 -2.81
CA LEU A 292 10.39 9.22 -1.65
C LEU A 292 10.32 8.44 -0.33
N ASP A 293 9.28 7.61 -0.12
CA ASP A 293 9.14 6.78 1.08
C ASP A 293 10.29 5.76 1.23
N VAL A 294 10.72 5.13 0.13
CA VAL A 294 11.89 4.22 0.15
C VAL A 294 13.18 4.98 0.42
N GLN A 295 13.35 6.18 -0.15
CA GLN A 295 14.53 7.01 0.09
C GLN A 295 14.59 7.50 1.54
N VAL A 296 13.49 8.00 2.10
CA VAL A 296 13.43 8.42 3.51
C VAL A 296 13.76 7.24 4.45
N ARG A 297 13.19 6.06 4.22
CA ARG A 297 13.52 4.84 5.00
C ARG A 297 14.98 4.40 4.87
N TYR A 298 15.64 4.67 3.74
CA TYR A 298 17.06 4.43 3.56
C TYR A 298 17.91 5.45 4.36
N GLU A 299 17.55 6.73 4.29
CA GLU A 299 18.21 7.78 5.07
C GLU A 299 18.03 7.58 6.59
N THR A 300 16.91 6.99 7.06
CA THR A 300 16.72 6.58 8.48
C THR A 300 17.80 5.58 8.95
N LYS A 301 18.42 4.82 8.05
CA LYS A 301 19.42 3.79 8.39
C LYS A 301 20.87 4.23 8.16
N CYS A 302 21.12 4.85 7.01
CA CYS A 302 22.47 5.11 6.49
C CYS A 302 22.74 6.59 6.20
N GLY A 303 21.83 7.49 6.61
CA GLY A 303 21.78 8.88 6.16
C GLY A 303 21.77 9.90 7.30
N THR A 304 21.33 11.11 6.95
CA THR A 304 21.21 12.24 7.89
C THR A 304 19.87 12.93 7.69
N LEU A 305 19.42 13.71 8.68
CA LEU A 305 18.27 14.58 8.47
C LEU A 305 18.47 15.60 7.33
N ALA A 306 19.70 16.08 7.12
CA ALA A 306 20.01 17.06 6.08
C ALA A 306 19.85 16.49 4.66
N THR A 307 20.26 15.24 4.44
CA THR A 307 20.08 14.53 3.16
C THR A 307 18.63 14.13 2.93
N ALA A 308 17.87 13.83 3.98
CA ALA A 308 16.45 13.51 3.89
C ALA A 308 15.52 14.74 3.70
N ALA A 309 15.91 15.92 4.17
CA ALA A 309 15.04 17.10 4.22
C ALA A 309 14.34 17.49 2.90
N PRO A 310 14.98 17.45 1.71
CA PRO A 310 14.29 17.74 0.45
C PRO A 310 13.17 16.74 0.13
N MET A 311 13.36 15.46 0.48
CA MET A 311 12.40 14.40 0.22
C MET A 311 11.22 14.45 1.21
N ILE A 312 11.48 14.89 2.44
CA ILE A 312 10.43 15.19 3.43
C ILE A 312 9.59 16.38 2.95
N ALA A 313 10.22 17.47 2.52
CA ALA A 313 9.50 18.66 2.02
C ALA A 313 8.64 18.35 0.79
N GLU A 314 9.08 17.45 -0.08
CA GLU A 314 8.28 17.00 -1.23
C GLU A 314 7.13 16.07 -0.83
N LEU A 315 7.35 15.16 0.14
CA LEU A 315 6.26 14.37 0.75
C LEU A 315 5.19 15.27 1.40
N ASP A 316 5.63 16.30 2.14
CA ASP A 316 4.74 17.31 2.73
C ASP A 316 3.92 18.06 1.68
N ARG A 317 4.46 18.24 0.47
CA ARG A 317 3.79 18.91 -0.65
C ARG A 317 2.78 18.01 -1.36
N ILE A 318 3.10 16.73 -1.60
CA ILE A 318 2.25 15.84 -2.41
C ILE A 318 1.19 15.10 -1.58
N GLU A 319 1.51 14.68 -0.36
CA GLU A 319 0.60 13.97 0.55
C GLU A 319 0.88 14.33 2.02
N PRO A 320 0.54 15.57 2.46
CA PRO A 320 0.87 16.09 3.80
C PRO A 320 0.37 15.25 4.98
N HIS A 321 -0.63 14.39 4.77
CA HIS A 321 -1.26 13.58 5.81
C HIS A 321 -1.09 12.07 5.61
N TYR A 322 -0.14 11.61 4.78
CA TYR A 322 0.06 10.18 4.52
C TYR A 322 0.73 9.45 5.71
N PRO A 323 0.01 8.57 6.45
CA PRO A 323 0.45 8.09 7.76
C PRO A 323 1.68 7.16 7.74
N ASP A 324 1.85 6.36 6.68
CA ASP A 324 2.96 5.39 6.61
C ASP A 324 4.32 6.08 6.49
N SER A 325 4.42 7.14 5.69
CA SER A 325 5.68 7.91 5.57
C SER A 325 5.97 8.73 6.82
N ARG A 326 4.94 9.24 7.51
CA ARG A 326 5.09 9.92 8.81
C ARG A 326 5.79 9.03 9.85
N SER A 327 5.54 7.72 9.84
CA SER A 327 6.27 6.77 10.70
C SER A 327 7.77 6.71 10.41
N ALA A 328 8.16 6.73 9.14
CA ALA A 328 9.58 6.71 8.74
C ALA A 328 10.28 8.05 9.05
N ILE A 329 9.59 9.16 8.84
CA ILE A 329 10.06 10.51 9.18
C ILE A 329 10.23 10.66 10.71
N GLY A 330 9.26 10.19 11.50
CA GLY A 330 9.36 10.15 12.97
C GLY A 330 10.56 9.33 13.45
N ALA A 331 10.79 8.15 12.86
CA ALA A 331 11.94 7.32 13.17
C ALA A 331 13.28 7.99 12.80
N LEU A 332 13.34 8.74 11.70
CA LEU A 332 14.51 9.54 11.34
C LEU A 332 14.79 10.65 12.36
N TYR A 333 13.76 11.42 12.77
CA TYR A 333 13.93 12.45 13.81
C TYR A 333 14.39 11.84 15.14
N ALA A 334 13.83 10.70 15.55
CA ALA A 334 14.24 10.00 16.77
C ALA A 334 15.71 9.54 16.69
N ALA A 335 16.16 9.05 15.53
CA ALA A 335 17.55 8.66 15.30
C ALA A 335 18.54 9.84 15.21
N ASN A 336 18.06 11.08 15.16
CA ASN A 336 18.86 12.31 15.15
C ASN A 336 18.69 13.11 16.46
N ASP A 337 18.27 12.46 17.55
CA ASP A 337 18.07 13.06 18.88
C ASP A 337 17.11 14.27 18.92
N LEU A 338 16.05 14.24 18.08
CA LEU A 338 15.01 15.27 18.01
C LEU A 338 13.64 14.73 18.47
N PRO A 339 13.46 14.39 19.76
CA PRO A 339 12.27 13.69 20.27
C PRO A 339 10.97 14.48 20.04
N ASP A 340 10.94 15.79 20.24
CA ASP A 340 9.73 16.62 20.01
C ASP A 340 9.22 16.49 18.56
N ARG A 341 10.14 16.54 17.59
CA ARG A 341 9.82 16.42 16.16
C ARG A 341 9.43 14.99 15.80
N ALA A 342 10.08 14.00 16.42
CA ALA A 342 9.74 12.61 16.25
C ALA A 342 8.31 12.33 16.75
N ALA A 343 7.95 12.82 17.94
CA ALA A 343 6.64 12.66 18.54
C ALA A 343 5.53 13.21 17.63
N ALA A 344 5.67 14.45 17.17
CA ALA A 344 4.68 15.08 16.27
C ALA A 344 4.49 14.32 14.95
N GLN A 345 5.55 13.72 14.39
CA GLN A 345 5.45 12.88 13.19
C GLN A 345 4.80 11.52 13.49
N PHE A 346 5.10 10.91 14.64
CA PHE A 346 4.45 9.68 15.07
C PHE A 346 2.95 9.88 15.40
N GLU A 347 2.54 11.03 15.94
CA GLU A 347 1.12 11.39 16.10
C GLU A 347 0.41 11.55 14.75
N GLN A 348 1.05 12.18 13.76
CA GLN A 348 0.53 12.25 12.39
C GLN A 348 0.43 10.87 11.71
N ALA A 349 1.32 9.93 12.04
CA ALA A 349 1.20 8.54 11.63
C ALA A 349 0.09 7.77 12.36
N ALA A 350 -0.16 8.09 13.64
CA ALA A 350 -1.23 7.51 14.43
C ALA A 350 -2.63 7.90 13.91
N ALA A 351 -2.78 9.12 13.39
CA ALA A 351 -4.02 9.64 12.79
C ALA A 351 -4.53 8.80 11.59
N GLY A 352 -3.70 7.92 11.01
CA GLY A 352 -4.09 7.01 9.92
C GLY A 352 -5.07 5.90 10.30
N GLY A 353 -5.28 5.65 11.59
CA GLY A 353 -6.27 4.67 12.08
C GLY A 353 -5.96 3.20 11.77
N SER A 354 -4.68 2.85 11.68
CA SER A 354 -4.21 1.48 11.39
C SER A 354 -3.49 0.85 12.59
N VAL A 355 -3.20 -0.45 12.55
CA VAL A 355 -2.34 -1.12 13.54
C VAL A 355 -0.93 -0.52 13.55
N LEU A 356 -0.43 -0.02 12.40
CA LEU A 356 0.81 0.75 12.35
C LEU A 356 0.65 2.13 13.03
N GLY A 357 -0.55 2.72 12.96
CA GLY A 357 -0.92 3.91 13.71
C GLY A 357 -0.88 3.70 15.23
N ALA A 358 -1.36 2.56 15.74
CA ALA A 358 -1.23 2.21 17.16
C ALA A 358 0.25 2.08 17.58
N ILE A 359 1.08 1.43 16.75
CA ILE A 359 2.54 1.39 16.95
C ILE A 359 3.13 2.80 16.95
N ALA A 360 2.70 3.68 16.07
CA ALA A 360 3.16 5.07 16.01
C ALA A 360 2.75 5.86 17.26
N ALA A 361 1.50 5.73 17.76
CA ALA A 361 1.07 6.35 19.00
C ALA A 361 1.95 5.94 20.20
N PHE A 362 2.35 4.67 20.28
CA PHE A 362 3.32 4.24 21.30
C PHE A 362 4.71 4.85 21.11
N ARG A 363 5.19 5.00 19.87
CA ARG A 363 6.47 5.69 19.59
C ARG A 363 6.40 7.20 19.90
N ALA A 364 5.25 7.84 19.70
CA ALA A 364 5.01 9.22 20.12
C ALA A 364 5.10 9.35 21.65
N PHE A 365 4.46 8.45 22.41
CA PHE A 365 4.60 8.38 23.86
C PHE A 365 6.07 8.25 24.30
N GLU A 366 6.84 7.34 23.69
CA GLU A 366 8.26 7.18 24.02
C GLU A 366 9.06 8.46 23.76
N CYS A 367 8.79 9.16 22.65
CA CYS A 367 9.46 10.40 22.29
C CYS A 367 9.08 11.57 23.23
N HIS A 368 7.79 11.76 23.52
CA HIS A 368 7.32 12.76 24.49
C HIS A 368 7.91 12.53 25.88
N ARG A 369 7.97 11.27 26.34
CA ARG A 369 8.61 10.91 27.61
C ARG A 369 10.12 11.21 27.63
N LEU A 370 10.81 11.09 26.49
CA LEU A 370 12.22 11.46 26.35
C LEU A 370 12.43 12.99 26.33
N ALA A 371 11.50 13.74 25.73
CA ALA A 371 11.49 15.20 25.76
C ALA A 371 11.11 15.80 27.12
N GLY A 372 10.34 15.05 27.92
CA GLY A 372 9.78 15.51 29.19
C GLY A 372 8.37 16.10 29.08
N ASP A 373 7.73 16.06 27.90
CA ASP A 373 6.31 16.41 27.73
C ASP A 373 5.42 15.31 28.32
N ARG A 374 4.98 15.51 29.57
CA ARG A 374 4.09 14.58 30.27
C ARG A 374 2.69 14.56 29.66
N ASP A 375 2.18 15.72 29.25
CA ASP A 375 0.83 15.87 28.70
C ASP A 375 0.77 15.22 27.31
N GLY A 376 1.82 15.41 26.49
CA GLY A 376 2.00 14.71 25.21
C GLY A 376 2.12 13.19 25.37
N ALA A 377 2.89 12.72 26.37
CA ALA A 377 3.02 11.31 26.66
C ALA A 377 1.67 10.67 27.07
N GLU A 378 0.90 11.33 27.95
CA GLU A 378 -0.44 10.87 28.34
C GLU A 378 -1.41 10.85 27.14
N ARG A 379 -1.48 11.93 26.35
CA ARG A 379 -2.31 11.99 25.13
C ARG A 379 -1.97 10.86 24.15
N SER A 380 -0.68 10.55 23.98
CA SER A 380 -0.22 9.47 23.11
C SER A 380 -0.60 8.07 23.62
N LEU A 381 -0.63 7.84 24.93
CA LEU A 381 -1.17 6.59 25.51
C LEU A 381 -2.69 6.49 25.35
N LEU A 382 -3.43 7.60 25.53
CA LEU A 382 -4.86 7.63 25.26
C LEU A 382 -5.16 7.33 23.78
N LEU A 383 -4.41 7.92 22.85
CA LEU A 383 -4.52 7.65 21.42
C LEU A 383 -4.17 6.19 21.08
N LEU A 384 -3.13 5.62 21.70
CA LEU A 384 -2.81 4.19 21.55
C LEU A 384 -4.00 3.30 21.94
N ALA A 385 -4.66 3.54 23.07
CA ALA A 385 -5.81 2.75 23.49
C ALA A 385 -7.11 3.06 22.70
N ASP A 386 -7.21 4.22 22.06
CA ASP A 386 -8.29 4.51 21.10
C ASP A 386 -8.07 3.73 19.78
N LEU A 387 -6.82 3.45 19.40
CA LEU A 387 -6.42 2.75 18.17
C LEU A 387 -6.30 1.22 18.35
N ASP A 388 -5.87 0.74 19.51
CA ASP A 388 -5.82 -0.68 19.89
C ASP A 388 -6.48 -0.84 21.27
N PRO A 389 -7.79 -1.17 21.34
CA PRO A 389 -8.52 -1.32 22.60
C PRO A 389 -7.97 -2.38 23.55
N ALA A 390 -7.09 -3.27 23.05
CA ALA A 390 -6.41 -4.26 23.86
C ALA A 390 -5.03 -3.78 24.36
N ALA A 391 -4.58 -2.56 24.06
CA ALA A 391 -3.32 -2.04 24.58
C ALA A 391 -3.37 -1.86 26.11
N ASP A 392 -2.42 -2.44 26.83
CA ASP A 392 -2.30 -2.37 28.29
C ASP A 392 -1.64 -1.04 28.70
N ILE A 393 -2.35 0.07 28.50
CA ILE A 393 -1.80 1.42 28.76
C ILE A 393 -1.52 1.67 30.25
N GLY A 394 -2.21 0.98 31.15
CA GLY A 394 -2.02 1.08 32.60
C GLY A 394 -0.66 0.57 33.09
N ARG A 395 0.11 -0.08 32.21
CA ARG A 395 1.50 -0.47 32.46
C ARG A 395 2.51 0.68 32.23
N TYR A 396 2.09 1.76 31.58
CA TYR A 396 2.94 2.87 31.13
C TYR A 396 2.61 4.21 31.79
N THR A 397 1.49 4.28 32.52
CA THR A 397 1.07 5.36 33.42
C THR A 397 1.59 5.12 34.84
#